data_AF-A0A945SSR7-F1
#
_entry.id   AF-A0A945SSR7-F1
#
_cell.length_a   1.000
_cell.length_b   1.000
_cell.length_c   1.000
_cell.angle_alpha   90.00
_cell.angle_beta   90.00
_cell.angle_gamma   90.00
#
_symmetry.space_group_name_H-M   'P 1'
#
loop_
_entity.id
_entity.type
_entity.pdbx_description
1 polymer ?
#
loop_
_entity_poly.entity_id
_entity_poly.type
_entity_poly.pdbx_seq_one_letter_code
_entity_poly.pdbx_strand_id
1 'polypeptide(L)'
;MTGRTAIVVKGYPRLSETFIAQEIRGLELRGMDIEIVSLRHPTEKHTHPVHAEIEAPVRYLPEYLYQEPRRVFAAWRAARKLAGYRAVRRTWFRDLWRDRTPNRIRRFGQALVLAHELPDDIDHIHVHFL
;
A
#
# COMPACT_ATOMS: atom_id res chain seq x y z
N MET A 1 -7.09 -14.77 18.17
CA MET A 1 -7.53 -13.65 17.32
C MET A 1 -6.50 -13.56 16.21
N THR A 2 -6.88 -13.89 14.98
CA THR A 2 -6.00 -13.70 13.82
C THR A 2 -5.92 -12.20 13.57
N GLY A 3 -4.72 -11.63 13.67
CA GLY A 3 -4.48 -10.22 13.37
C GLY A 3 -4.95 -9.83 11.98
N ARG A 4 -5.28 -8.54 11.82
CA ARG A 4 -5.78 -8.01 10.56
C ARG A 4 -4.65 -7.98 9.53
N THR A 5 -4.97 -8.28 8.27
CA THR A 5 -3.96 -8.37 7.19
C THR A 5 -4.10 -7.20 6.21
N ALA A 6 -3.02 -6.45 5.99
CA ALA A 6 -2.95 -5.47 4.92
C ALA A 6 -2.47 -6.11 3.62
N ILE A 7 -3.31 -6.10 2.59
CA ILE A 7 -2.97 -6.58 1.25
C ILE A 7 -2.59 -5.37 0.38
N VAL A 8 -1.30 -5.25 0.07
CA VAL A 8 -0.74 -4.18 -0.75
C VAL A 8 -0.80 -4.55 -2.23
N VAL A 9 -1.40 -3.69 -3.04
CA VAL A 9 -1.61 -3.87 -4.49
C VAL A 9 -1.15 -2.64 -5.25
N LYS A 10 -0.76 -2.81 -6.52
CA LYS A 10 -0.29 -1.71 -7.37
C LYS A 10 -1.37 -0.67 -7.65
N GLY A 11 -2.61 -1.10 -7.86
CA GLY A 11 -3.79 -0.29 -8.11
C GLY A 11 -5.04 -1.11 -7.81
N TYR A 12 -6.10 -0.47 -7.34
CA TYR A 12 -7.38 -1.13 -7.05
C TYR A 12 -8.54 -0.12 -7.12
N PRO A 13 -9.74 -0.52 -7.56
CA PRO A 13 -10.05 -1.73 -8.33
C PRO A 13 -9.44 -1.70 -9.74
N ARG A 14 -9.24 -2.87 -10.36
CA ARG A 14 -8.76 -3.00 -11.75
C ARG A 14 -9.54 -4.10 -12.47
N LEU A 15 -10.09 -3.79 -13.64
CA LEU A 15 -10.84 -4.74 -14.47
C LEU A 15 -9.96 -5.91 -14.95
N SER A 16 -8.68 -5.66 -15.17
CA SER A 16 -7.71 -6.65 -15.65
C SER A 16 -7.16 -7.58 -14.56
N GLU A 17 -7.40 -7.29 -13.28
CA GLU A 17 -6.84 -8.04 -12.15
C GLU A 17 -7.94 -8.70 -11.30
N THR A 18 -8.90 -9.35 -11.96
CA THR A 18 -10.00 -10.06 -11.30
C THR A 18 -9.51 -11.20 -10.41
N PHE A 19 -8.36 -11.81 -10.70
CA PHE A 19 -7.75 -12.84 -9.85
C PHE A 19 -7.46 -12.32 -8.44
N ILE A 20 -6.88 -11.11 -8.32
CA ILE A 20 -6.59 -10.48 -7.02
C ILE A 20 -7.90 -10.22 -6.27
N ALA A 21 -8.93 -9.74 -6.96
CA ALA A 21 -10.24 -9.51 -6.36
C ALA A 21 -10.90 -10.82 -5.89
N GLN A 22 -10.83 -11.89 -6.69
CA GLN A 22 -11.35 -13.21 -6.33
C GLN A 22 -10.60 -13.81 -5.13
N GLU A 23 -9.28 -13.62 -5.06
CA GLU A 23 -8.48 -14.06 -3.93
C GLU A 23 -8.88 -13.31 -2.65
N ILE A 24 -8.92 -11.98 -2.69
CA ILE A 24 -9.36 -11.15 -1.54
C ILE A 24 -10.75 -11.59 -1.09
N ARG A 25 -11.72 -11.68 -2.01
CA ARG A 25 -13.08 -12.12 -1.70
C ARG A 25 -13.10 -13.52 -1.10
N GLY A 26 -12.29 -14.44 -1.63
CA GLY A 26 -12.16 -15.80 -1.12
C GLY A 26 -11.59 -15.87 0.31
N LEU A 27 -10.69 -14.95 0.67
CA LEU A 27 -10.13 -14.84 2.02
C LEU A 27 -11.14 -14.19 2.99
N GLU A 28 -11.86 -13.15 2.56
CA GLU A 28 -12.95 -12.55 3.34
C GLU A 28 -14.05 -13.57 3.67
N LEU A 29 -14.49 -14.35 2.69
CA LEU A 29 -15.49 -15.41 2.88
C LEU A 29 -15.02 -16.52 3.84
N ARG A 30 -13.71 -16.62 4.09
CA ARG A 30 -13.12 -17.51 5.10
C ARG A 30 -12.94 -16.83 6.47
N GLY A 31 -13.44 -15.61 6.62
CA GLY A 31 -13.41 -14.83 7.85
C GLY A 31 -12.09 -14.10 8.12
N MET A 32 -11.24 -13.90 7.10
CA MET A 32 -10.05 -13.07 7.26
C MET A 32 -10.42 -11.58 7.25
N ASP A 33 -9.95 -10.85 8.26
CA ASP A 33 -10.05 -9.39 8.30
C ASP A 33 -8.93 -8.78 7.46
N ILE A 34 -9.34 -8.03 6.43
CA ILE A 34 -8.46 -7.55 5.37
C ILE A 34 -8.59 -6.03 5.23
N GLU A 35 -7.46 -5.36 5.01
CA GLU A 35 -7.40 -3.99 4.49
C GLU A 35 -6.66 -3.99 3.15
N ILE A 36 -7.24 -3.40 2.11
CA ILE A 36 -6.56 -3.25 0.82
C ILE A 36 -5.76 -1.95 0.86
N VAL A 37 -4.47 -2.02 0.58
CA VAL A 37 -3.61 -0.84 0.45
C VAL A 37 -3.20 -0.68 -1.01
N SER A 38 -3.72 0.33 -1.69
CA SER A 38 -3.44 0.58 -3.10
C SER A 38 -2.38 1.65 -3.29
N LEU A 39 -1.38 1.36 -4.13
CA LEU A 39 -0.32 2.33 -4.47
C LEU A 39 -0.75 3.38 -5.51
N ARG A 40 -1.89 3.17 -6.18
CA ARG A 40 -2.43 4.06 -7.22
C ARG A 40 -3.95 4.12 -7.14
N HIS A 41 -4.52 5.21 -7.62
CA HIS A 41 -5.96 5.32 -7.76
C HIS A 41 -6.46 4.51 -8.97
N PRO A 42 -7.72 4.07 -8.99
CA PRO A 42 -8.29 3.41 -10.15
C PRO A 42 -8.31 4.38 -11.34
N THR A 43 -7.83 3.91 -12.49
CA THR A 43 -7.81 4.68 -13.74
C THR A 43 -8.93 4.29 -14.70
N GLU A 44 -9.57 3.15 -14.46
CA GLU A 44 -10.55 2.53 -15.36
C GLU A 44 -11.98 2.96 -14.98
N LYS A 45 -12.80 3.30 -15.98
CA LYS A 45 -14.20 3.72 -15.76
C LYS A 45 -15.14 2.56 -15.44
N HIS A 46 -14.75 1.34 -15.83
CA HIS A 46 -15.54 0.14 -15.63
C HIS A 46 -14.83 -0.76 -14.63
N THR A 47 -15.59 -1.31 -13.69
CA THR A 47 -15.11 -2.28 -12.69
C THR A 47 -15.85 -3.60 -12.88
N HIS A 48 -15.16 -4.70 -12.61
CA HIS A 48 -15.78 -6.01 -12.60
C HIS A 48 -16.76 -6.13 -11.40
N PRO A 49 -17.93 -6.80 -11.54
CA PRO A 49 -18.91 -6.94 -10.46
C PRO A 49 -18.35 -7.50 -9.14
N VAL A 50 -17.36 -8.40 -9.22
CA VAL A 50 -16.66 -8.96 -8.06
C VAL A 50 -16.10 -7.90 -7.09
N HIS A 51 -15.75 -6.71 -7.57
CA HIS A 51 -15.27 -5.64 -6.70
C HIS A 51 -16.38 -5.06 -5.81
N ALA A 52 -17.64 -5.13 -6.25
CA ALA A 52 -18.79 -4.71 -5.45
C ALA A 52 -19.13 -5.73 -4.35
N GLU A 53 -18.59 -6.95 -4.44
CA GLU A 53 -18.78 -7.99 -3.41
C GLU A 53 -17.73 -7.91 -2.30
N ILE A 54 -16.63 -7.18 -2.49
CA ILE A 54 -15.54 -7.06 -1.52
C ILE A 54 -15.88 -5.99 -0.49
N GLU A 55 -15.80 -6.34 0.78
CA GLU A 55 -16.17 -5.45 1.90
C GLU A 55 -14.93 -4.76 2.53
N ALA A 56 -13.73 -5.28 2.26
CA ALA A 56 -12.48 -4.78 2.79
C ALA A 56 -12.28 -3.29 2.44
N PRO A 57 -11.98 -2.45 3.44
CA PRO A 57 -11.71 -1.05 3.19
C PRO A 57 -10.45 -0.88 2.34
N VAL A 58 -10.47 0.15 1.50
CA VAL A 58 -9.35 0.49 0.61
C VAL A 58 -8.66 1.76 1.09
N ARG A 59 -7.36 1.66 1.35
CA ARG A 59 -6.47 2.79 1.64
C ARG A 59 -5.62 3.11 0.42
N TYR A 60 -5.77 4.32 -0.10
CA TYR A 60 -4.92 4.83 -1.17
C TYR A 60 -3.69 5.54 -0.59
N LEU A 61 -2.50 5.10 -1.02
CA LEU A 61 -1.25 5.81 -0.80
C LEU A 61 -1.10 6.94 -1.83
N PRO A 62 -0.27 7.96 -1.54
CA PRO A 62 -0.04 9.04 -2.48
C PRO A 62 0.59 8.50 -3.76
N GLU A 63 -0.19 8.48 -4.84
CA GLU A 63 0.27 8.07 -6.16
C GLU A 63 1.34 9.02 -6.69
N TYR A 64 1.19 10.31 -6.40
CA TYR A 64 2.15 11.34 -6.68
C TYR A 64 2.47 12.12 -5.40
N LEU A 65 3.70 11.97 -4.88
CA LEU A 65 4.09 12.58 -3.60
C LEU A 65 3.93 14.11 -3.57
N TYR A 66 4.07 14.78 -4.71
CA TYR A 66 3.93 16.22 -4.82
C TYR A 66 2.49 16.72 -4.71
N GLN A 67 1.49 15.84 -4.87
CA GLN A 67 0.08 16.18 -4.68
C GLN A 67 -0.32 16.17 -3.20
N GLU A 68 0.39 15.38 -2.37
CA GLU A 68 0.11 15.23 -0.93
C GLU A 68 1.34 15.55 -0.05
N PRO A 69 2.03 16.69 -0.23
CA PRO A 69 3.31 16.97 0.42
C PRO A 69 3.20 17.03 1.95
N ARG A 70 2.07 17.48 2.48
CA ARG A 70 1.81 17.54 3.93
C ARG A 70 1.72 16.15 4.55
N ARG A 71 1.03 15.22 3.89
CA ARG A 71 0.87 13.82 4.32
C ARG A 71 2.22 13.10 4.32
N VAL A 72 2.99 13.27 3.24
CA VAL A 72 4.34 12.72 3.11
C VAL A 72 5.28 13.31 4.17
N PHE A 73 5.21 14.61 4.43
CA PHE A 73 6.03 15.26 5.46
C PHE A 73 5.69 14.76 6.88
N ALA A 74 4.39 14.66 7.22
CA ALA A 74 3.94 14.11 8.49
C ALA A 74 4.46 12.68 8.69
N ALA A 75 4.30 11.84 7.67
CA ALA A 75 4.79 10.47 7.66
C ALA A 75 6.31 10.39 7.83
N TRP A 76 7.07 11.20 7.09
CA TRP A 76 8.52 11.28 7.26
C TRP A 76 8.91 11.68 8.69
N ARG A 77 8.20 12.66 9.27
CA ARG A 77 8.48 13.18 10.62
C ARG A 77 8.18 12.17 11.73
N ALA A 78 7.19 11.30 11.51
CA ALA A 78 6.91 10.16 12.38
C ALA A 78 7.93 9.03 12.17
N ALA A 79 8.10 8.59 10.93
CA ALA A 79 8.97 7.46 10.57
C ALA A 79 10.44 7.67 10.96
N ARG A 80 10.97 8.91 10.93
CA ARG A 80 12.34 9.21 11.36
C ARG A 80 12.64 8.85 12.83
N LYS A 81 11.61 8.66 13.65
CA LYS A 81 11.72 8.26 15.06
C LYS A 81 11.74 6.74 15.25
N LEU A 82 11.39 5.97 14.22
CA LEU A 82 11.37 4.50 14.28
C LEU A 82 12.81 3.95 14.30
N ALA A 83 13.04 2.91 15.10
CA ALA A 83 14.36 2.29 15.25
C ALA A 83 14.97 1.83 13.91
N GLY A 84 14.13 1.30 13.00
CA GLY A 84 14.54 0.81 11.67
C GLY A 84 14.84 1.89 10.63
N TYR A 85 14.51 3.17 10.88
CA TYR A 85 14.56 4.21 9.87
C TYR A 85 15.94 4.39 9.24
N ARG A 86 17.01 4.34 10.05
CA ARG A 86 18.38 4.50 9.56
C ARG A 86 18.77 3.37 8.58
N ALA A 87 18.36 2.14 8.87
CA ALA A 87 18.63 0.99 8.03
C ALA A 87 17.86 1.08 6.70
N VAL A 88 16.55 1.38 6.77
CA VAL A 88 15.71 1.56 5.57
C VAL A 88 16.24 2.69 4.70
N ARG A 89 16.58 3.85 5.28
CA ARG A 89 17.14 5.00 4.55
C ARG A 89 18.46 4.64 3.86
N ARG A 90 19.34 3.88 4.52
CA ARG A 90 20.61 3.42 3.91
C ARG A 90 20.36 2.47 2.75
N THR A 91 19.41 1.55 2.88
CA THR A 91 19.04 0.63 1.79
C THR A 91 18.43 1.38 0.61
N TRP A 92 17.49 2.28 0.87
CA TRP A 92 16.90 3.14 -0.16
C TRP A 92 17.95 4.00 -0.86
N PHE A 93 18.88 4.61 -0.13
CA PHE A 93 19.93 5.44 -0.75
C PHE A 93 20.83 4.63 -1.69
N ARG A 94 21.19 3.40 -1.31
CA ARG A 94 21.95 2.48 -2.17
C ARG A 94 21.16 2.10 -3.42
N ASP A 95 19.85 1.85 -3.29
CA ASP A 95 18.97 1.53 -4.41
C ASP A 95 18.82 2.72 -5.37
N LEU A 96 18.58 3.92 -4.84
CA LEU A 96 18.49 5.15 -5.61
C LEU A 96 19.80 5.49 -6.34
N TRP A 97 20.95 5.21 -5.73
CA TRP A 97 22.24 5.45 -6.38
C TRP A 97 22.47 4.54 -7.59
N ARG A 98 21.98 3.30 -7.53
CA ARG A 98 22.04 2.35 -8.66
C ARG A 98 21.11 2.76 -9.80
N ASP A 99 19.95 3.31 -9.46
CA ASP A 99 18.91 3.66 -10.43
C ASP A 99 18.20 4.94 -9.99
N ARG A 100 18.58 6.07 -10.60
CA ARG A 100 18.13 7.43 -10.21
C ARG A 100 16.80 7.79 -10.86
N THR A 101 15.76 7.00 -10.62
CA THR A 101 14.42 7.25 -11.16
C THR A 101 13.50 7.93 -10.14
N PRO A 102 12.58 8.81 -10.59
CA PRO A 102 11.53 9.36 -9.73
C PRO A 102 10.68 8.30 -9.03
N ASN A 103 10.54 7.12 -9.65
CA ASN A 103 9.81 6.00 -9.08
C ASN A 103 10.40 5.50 -7.75
N ARG A 104 11.74 5.51 -7.60
CA ARG A 104 12.42 5.09 -6.36
C ARG A 104 12.13 6.03 -5.20
N ILE A 105 12.09 7.33 -5.50
CA ILE A 105 11.71 8.37 -4.54
C ILE A 105 10.23 8.19 -4.16
N ARG A 106 9.36 7.98 -5.17
CA ARG A 106 7.94 7.72 -4.96
C ARG A 106 7.70 6.52 -4.05
N ARG A 107 8.32 5.36 -4.33
CA ARG A 107 8.16 4.14 -3.52
C ARG A 107 8.61 4.33 -2.07
N PHE A 108 9.68 5.08 -1.85
CA PHE A 108 10.11 5.40 -0.49
C PHE A 108 9.11 6.31 0.23
N GLY A 109 8.61 7.37 -0.42
CA GLY A 109 7.56 8.22 0.17
C GLY A 109 6.28 7.43 0.49
N GLN A 110 5.85 6.55 -0.42
CA GLN A 110 4.71 5.66 -0.18
C GLN A 110 4.94 4.73 1.02
N ALA A 111 6.14 4.14 1.13
CA ALA A 111 6.48 3.28 2.27
C ALA A 111 6.47 4.06 3.61
N LEU A 112 6.92 5.32 3.61
CA LEU A 112 6.84 6.17 4.81
C LEU A 112 5.39 6.44 5.21
N VAL A 113 4.53 6.77 4.24
CA VAL A 113 3.10 7.02 4.49
C VAL A 113 2.40 5.77 4.97
N LEU A 114 2.65 4.62 4.33
CA LEU A 114 2.14 3.34 4.79
C LEU A 114 2.55 3.06 6.23
N ALA A 115 3.85 3.16 6.55
CA ALA A 115 4.33 2.91 7.92
C ALA A 115 3.78 3.89 8.97
N HIS A 116 3.32 5.08 8.56
CA HIS A 116 2.73 6.05 9.48
C HIS A 116 1.24 5.82 9.71
N GLU A 117 0.52 5.36 8.68
CA GLU A 117 -0.94 5.28 8.68
C GLU A 117 -1.47 3.85 8.82
N LEU A 118 -0.59 2.85 8.82
CA LEU A 118 -0.96 1.47 9.05
C LEU A 118 -1.55 1.36 10.47
N PRO A 119 -2.78 0.82 10.62
CA PRO A 119 -3.36 0.57 11.92
C PRO A 119 -2.51 -0.38 12.78
N ASP A 120 -2.51 -0.18 14.10
CA ASP A 120 -1.71 -0.96 15.04
C ASP A 120 -2.19 -2.43 15.17
N ASP A 121 -3.40 -2.74 14.72
CA ASP A 121 -3.99 -4.08 14.66
C ASP A 121 -3.62 -4.87 13.39
N ILE A 122 -2.84 -4.27 12.47
CA ILE A 122 -2.28 -4.96 11.32
C ILE A 122 -1.02 -5.73 11.73
N ASP A 123 -1.14 -7.04 11.79
CA ASP A 123 -0.04 -7.93 12.17
C ASP A 123 0.72 -8.51 10.96
N HIS A 124 0.11 -8.42 9.77
CA HIS A 124 0.67 -8.97 8.54
C HIS A 124 0.49 -8.03 7.34
N ILE A 125 1.56 -7.84 6.57
CA ILE A 125 1.53 -7.15 5.28
C ILE A 125 1.80 -8.17 4.18
N HIS A 126 0.79 -8.44 3.36
CA HIS A 126 0.91 -9.24 2.15
C HIS A 126 1.07 -8.31 0.94
N VAL A 127 1.96 -8.63 0.01
CA VAL A 127 2.21 -7.80 -1.17
C VAL A 127 1.88 -8.60 -2.42
N HIS A 128 0.79 -8.26 -3.11
CA HIS A 128 0.49 -8.79 -4.43
C HIS A 128 1.28 -8.04 -5.50
N PHE A 129 1.75 -8.78 -6.50
CA PHE A 129 2.54 -8.35 -7.67
C PHE A 129 2.62 -6.81 -7.88
N LEU A 130 3.78 -6.22 -7.57
CA LEU A 130 4.06 -4.77 -7.59
C LEU A 130 4.60 -4.22 -8.91
#